data_AF-A0A0E4FJD5-F1
#
_entry.id   AF-A0A0E4FJD5-F1
#
_cell.length_a   1.000
_cell.length_b   1.000
_cell.length_c   1.000
_cell.angle_alpha   90.00
_cell.angle_beta   90.00
_cell.angle_gamma   90.00
#
_symmetry.space_group_name_H-M   'P 1'
#
loop_
_entity.id
_entity.type
_entity.pdbx_description
1 polymer ?
#
loop_
_entity_poly.entity_id
_entity_poly.type
_entity_poly.pdbx_seq_one_letter_code
_entity_poly.pdbx_strand_id
1 'polypeptide(L)'
;VNLVERRYPELIPYLSSCKSPQQMMGATVKNHFAKIAGVKRDELFVVSIVPCLAKKYEAARPEFAPEGIRDVDAVLTTGEMIEMLKLARIDTGAVELAEFDEPYKRVTGAGILFGASGGVAEAAMRMAVEKLTGEPLVDHLDFEEVRGFEGVKESTIVAGGTKVRVAVISGLANVEPIAEKLRKGEDVGYDLIEV
;
A
#
# COMPACT_ATOMS: atom_id res chain seq x y z
N VAL A 1 2.71 -8.80 -6.55
CA VAL A 1 4.17 -9.01 -6.72
C VAL A 1 4.53 -10.48 -6.90
N ASN A 2 4.49 -11.34 -5.86
CA ASN A 2 4.90 -12.76 -5.98
C ASN A 2 4.20 -13.54 -7.12
N LEU A 3 2.91 -13.26 -7.38
CA LEU A 3 2.18 -13.85 -8.52
C LEU A 3 2.86 -13.52 -9.85
N VAL A 4 3.16 -12.23 -10.06
CA VAL A 4 3.81 -11.72 -11.26
C VAL A 4 5.22 -12.28 -11.40
N GLU A 5 6.04 -12.21 -10.34
CA GLU A 5 7.42 -12.72 -10.37
C GLU A 5 7.52 -14.22 -10.70
N ARG A 6 6.50 -15.02 -10.33
CA ARG A 6 6.53 -16.49 -10.52
C ARG A 6 5.77 -16.98 -11.74
N ARG A 7 4.65 -16.35 -12.11
CA ARG A 7 3.75 -16.83 -13.18
C ARG A 7 3.73 -15.93 -14.41
N TYR A 8 3.97 -14.64 -14.22
CA TYR A 8 3.86 -13.61 -15.27
C TYR A 8 5.06 -12.66 -15.27
N PRO A 9 6.31 -13.16 -15.31
CA PRO A 9 7.50 -12.32 -15.18
C PRO A 9 7.60 -11.24 -16.27
N GLU A 10 7.02 -11.48 -17.44
CA GLU A 10 6.88 -10.50 -18.52
C GLU A 10 6.03 -9.28 -18.14
N LEU A 11 5.21 -9.36 -17.09
CA LEU A 11 4.42 -8.24 -16.59
C LEU A 11 5.14 -7.40 -15.53
N ILE A 12 6.35 -7.77 -15.11
CA ILE A 12 7.17 -6.99 -14.16
C ILE A 12 7.31 -5.52 -14.58
N PRO A 13 7.55 -5.17 -15.87
CA PRO A 13 7.67 -3.77 -16.29
C PRO A 13 6.41 -2.92 -16.06
N TYR A 14 5.23 -3.53 -15.89
CA TYR A 14 3.98 -2.82 -15.58
C TYR A 14 3.76 -2.63 -14.08
N LEU A 15 4.54 -3.28 -13.22
CA LEU A 15 4.44 -3.06 -11.78
C LEU A 15 4.97 -1.66 -11.43
N SER A 16 4.24 -0.97 -10.56
CA SER A 16 4.72 0.30 -10.00
C SER A 16 6.08 0.10 -9.35
N SER A 17 7.02 1.00 -9.63
CA SER A 17 8.35 1.04 -9.00
C SER A 17 8.31 1.50 -7.54
N CYS A 18 7.16 1.97 -7.06
CA CYS A 18 6.96 2.36 -5.68
C CYS A 18 7.16 1.17 -4.73
N LYS A 19 7.91 1.39 -3.65
CA LYS A 19 7.89 0.53 -2.45
C LYS A 19 6.46 0.49 -1.88
N SER A 20 6.11 -0.57 -1.15
CA SER A 20 4.84 -0.58 -0.41
C SER A 20 4.88 0.38 0.79
N PRO A 21 3.74 0.82 1.34
CA PRO A 21 3.72 1.73 2.49
C PRO A 21 4.55 1.25 3.69
N GLN A 22 4.57 -0.05 3.96
CA GLN A 22 5.43 -0.65 4.99
C GLN A 22 6.91 -0.36 4.72
N GLN A 23 7.37 -0.63 3.49
CA GLN A 23 8.78 -0.46 3.12
C GLN A 23 9.15 1.01 2.97
N MET A 24 8.22 1.86 2.49
CA MET A 24 8.40 3.31 2.46
C MET A 24 8.58 3.86 3.87
N MET A 25 7.72 3.46 4.82
CA MET A 25 7.82 3.91 6.21
C MET A 25 9.10 3.40 6.86
N GLY A 26 9.43 2.11 6.72
CA GLY A 26 10.67 1.54 7.27
C GLY A 26 11.93 2.27 6.78
N ALA A 27 12.04 2.48 5.47
CA ALA A 27 13.12 3.25 4.88
C ALA A 27 13.13 4.71 5.37
N THR A 28 11.97 5.34 5.53
CA THR A 28 11.86 6.72 6.02
C THR A 28 12.32 6.81 7.46
N VAL A 29 11.85 5.94 8.36
CA VAL A 29 12.27 5.92 9.77
C VAL A 29 13.79 5.71 9.86
N LYS A 30 14.33 4.69 9.18
CA LYS A 30 15.78 4.41 9.22
C LYS A 30 16.63 5.55 8.68
N ASN A 31 16.19 6.26 7.64
CA ASN A 31 17.04 7.29 6.99
C ASN A 31 16.79 8.73 7.46
N HIS A 32 15.55 9.07 7.82
CA HIS A 32 15.14 10.41 8.20
C HIS A 32 15.05 10.55 9.72
N PHE A 33 14.34 9.64 10.41
CA PHE A 33 14.20 9.73 11.87
C PHE A 33 15.53 9.50 12.59
N ALA A 34 16.36 8.55 12.12
CA ALA A 34 17.69 8.32 12.69
C ALA A 34 18.54 9.62 12.75
N LYS A 35 18.49 10.43 11.68
CA LYS A 35 19.20 11.72 11.62
C LYS A 35 18.63 12.73 12.60
N ILE A 36 17.31 12.83 12.72
CA ILE A 36 16.64 13.76 13.64
C ILE A 36 16.92 13.39 15.10
N ALA A 37 16.84 12.11 15.42
CA ALA A 37 17.05 11.59 16.77
C ALA A 37 18.54 11.46 17.15
N GLY A 38 19.46 11.67 16.20
CA GLY A 38 20.91 11.55 16.44
C GLY A 38 21.37 10.12 16.74
N VAL A 39 20.63 9.11 16.27
CA VAL A 39 20.92 7.68 16.47
C VAL A 39 21.36 7.03 15.17
N LYS A 40 22.08 5.91 15.25
CA LYS A 40 22.47 5.16 14.07
C LYS A 40 21.30 4.33 13.52
N ARG A 41 21.40 3.95 12.24
CA ARG A 41 20.37 3.16 11.54
C ARG A 41 20.19 1.76 12.13
N ASP A 42 21.29 1.16 12.59
CA ASP A 42 21.35 -0.17 13.21
C ASP A 42 20.93 -0.17 14.70
N GLU A 43 20.82 1.01 15.33
CA GLU A 43 20.30 1.17 16.69
C GLU A 43 18.77 1.29 16.73
N LEU A 44 18.12 1.58 15.60
CA LEU A 44 16.66 1.59 15.48
C LEU A 44 16.13 0.19 15.20
N PHE A 45 15.06 -0.20 15.90
CA PHE A 45 14.32 -1.43 15.62
C PHE A 45 12.89 -1.09 15.17
N VAL A 46 12.60 -1.30 13.90
CA VAL A 46 11.32 -0.94 13.27
C VAL A 46 10.41 -2.17 13.21
N VAL A 47 9.26 -2.08 13.89
CA VAL A 47 8.23 -3.12 13.91
C VAL A 47 7.03 -2.65 13.10
N SER A 48 6.65 -3.41 12.09
CA SER A 48 5.42 -3.19 11.31
C SER A 48 4.30 -4.06 11.85
N ILE A 49 3.11 -3.48 12.08
CA ILE A 49 1.92 -4.22 12.51
C ILE A 49 0.89 -4.18 11.36
N VAL A 50 0.55 -5.35 10.82
CA VAL A 50 -0.21 -5.45 9.56
C VAL A 50 -1.16 -6.66 9.56
N PRO A 51 -2.28 -6.62 8.85
CA PRO A 51 -3.24 -7.74 8.81
C PRO A 51 -2.84 -8.86 7.83
N CYS A 52 -1.60 -8.91 7.33
CA CYS A 52 -1.21 -9.80 6.24
C CYS A 52 0.14 -10.51 6.50
N LEU A 53 0.17 -11.83 6.30
CA LEU A 53 1.39 -12.63 6.43
C LEU A 53 2.41 -12.36 5.32
N ALA A 54 1.97 -11.97 4.12
CA ALA A 54 2.86 -11.69 3.00
C ALA A 54 3.86 -10.57 3.30
N LYS A 55 3.49 -9.65 4.20
CA LYS A 55 4.36 -8.56 4.65
C LYS A 55 5.58 -9.03 5.43
N LYS A 56 5.53 -10.19 6.09
CA LYS A 56 6.70 -10.81 6.72
C LYS A 56 7.74 -11.22 5.67
N TYR A 57 7.26 -11.85 4.59
CA TYR A 57 8.12 -12.21 3.47
C TYR A 57 8.68 -10.97 2.79
N GLU A 58 7.84 -9.94 2.57
CA GLU A 58 8.29 -8.67 1.99
C GLU A 58 9.41 -8.04 2.84
N ALA A 59 9.27 -7.96 4.16
CA ALA A 59 10.33 -7.41 5.05
C ALA A 59 11.64 -8.19 5.03
N ALA A 60 11.59 -9.49 4.70
CA ALA A 60 12.78 -10.34 4.63
C ALA A 60 13.52 -10.29 3.28
N ARG A 61 12.98 -9.58 2.28
CA ARG A 61 13.60 -9.49 0.95
C ARG A 61 14.94 -8.74 0.99
N PRO A 62 16.02 -9.26 0.39
CA PRO A 62 17.36 -8.67 0.46
C PRO A 62 17.46 -7.21 -0.01
N GLU A 63 16.66 -6.82 -1.00
CA GLU A 63 16.63 -5.46 -1.55
C GLU A 63 16.09 -4.41 -0.57
N PHE A 64 15.43 -4.82 0.52
CA PHE A 64 15.01 -3.95 1.61
C PHE A 64 15.96 -4.00 2.81
N ALA A 65 17.22 -4.39 2.57
CA ALA A 65 18.30 -4.33 3.54
C ALA A 65 19.54 -3.59 2.96
N PRO A 66 19.41 -2.31 2.57
CA PRO A 66 20.55 -1.55 2.08
C PRO A 66 21.67 -1.52 3.12
N GLU A 67 22.89 -1.84 2.69
CA GLU A 67 24.09 -1.95 3.57
C GLU A 67 23.94 -3.04 4.67
N GLY A 68 23.07 -4.02 4.46
CA GLY A 68 22.80 -5.09 5.43
C GLY A 68 21.86 -4.68 6.57
N ILE A 69 21.38 -3.43 6.61
CA ILE A 69 20.44 -2.93 7.61
C ILE A 69 19.04 -2.96 7.02
N ARG A 70 18.14 -3.73 7.62
CA ARG A 70 16.74 -3.85 7.16
C ARG A 70 16.00 -2.53 7.32
N ASP A 71 15.16 -2.21 6.33
CA ASP A 71 14.19 -1.12 6.40
C ASP A 71 13.12 -1.42 7.47
N VAL A 72 12.70 -2.68 7.59
CA VAL A 72 11.75 -3.19 8.61
C VAL A 72 12.34 -4.42 9.28
N ASP A 73 12.54 -4.36 10.60
CA ASP A 73 13.24 -5.41 11.35
C ASP A 73 12.32 -6.57 11.72
N ALA A 74 11.07 -6.27 12.08
CA ALA A 74 10.05 -7.25 12.43
C ALA A 74 8.68 -6.88 11.87
N VAL A 75 7.86 -7.90 11.64
CA VAL A 75 6.47 -7.75 11.20
C VAL A 75 5.58 -8.62 12.08
N LEU A 76 4.65 -7.97 12.77
CA LEU A 76 3.61 -8.61 13.57
C LEU A 76 2.29 -8.58 12.82
N THR A 77 1.58 -9.69 12.86
CA THR A 77 0.17 -9.70 12.49
C THR A 77 -0.67 -9.06 13.58
N THR A 78 -1.87 -8.58 13.24
CA THR A 78 -2.84 -8.12 14.23
C THR A 78 -3.14 -9.20 15.29
N GLY A 79 -3.17 -10.47 14.89
CA GLY A 79 -3.35 -11.59 15.83
C GLY A 79 -2.20 -11.72 16.83
N GLU A 80 -0.95 -11.65 16.35
CA GLU A 80 0.25 -11.71 17.22
C GLU A 80 0.32 -10.51 18.16
N MET A 81 -0.07 -9.32 17.70
CA MET A 81 -0.17 -8.13 18.57
C MET A 81 -1.19 -8.37 19.69
N ILE A 82 -2.38 -8.89 19.37
CA ILE A 82 -3.41 -9.20 20.38
C ILE A 82 -2.91 -10.25 21.39
N GLU A 83 -2.17 -11.25 20.93
CA GLU A 83 -1.56 -12.24 21.81
C GLU A 83 -0.53 -11.62 22.76
N MET A 84 0.33 -10.73 22.27
CA MET A 84 1.27 -9.98 23.11
C MET A 84 0.58 -9.13 24.16
N LEU A 85 -0.53 -8.46 23.81
CA LEU A 85 -1.33 -7.68 24.76
C LEU A 85 -1.90 -8.56 25.88
N LYS A 86 -2.41 -9.76 25.54
CA LYS A 86 -2.90 -10.75 26.53
C LYS A 86 -1.78 -11.24 27.44
N LEU A 87 -0.61 -11.55 26.89
CA LEU A 87 0.57 -11.98 27.66
C LEU A 87 1.05 -10.89 28.62
N ALA A 88 0.98 -9.63 28.20
CA ALA A 88 1.29 -8.46 29.02
C ALA A 88 0.19 -8.10 30.04
N ARG A 89 -0.95 -8.82 30.04
CA ARG A 89 -2.12 -8.56 30.89
C ARG A 89 -2.65 -7.13 30.72
N ILE A 90 -2.60 -6.60 29.50
CA ILE A 90 -3.16 -5.30 29.17
C ILE A 90 -4.66 -5.46 28.92
N ASP A 91 -5.47 -4.71 29.66
CA ASP A 91 -6.91 -4.60 29.42
C ASP A 91 -7.16 -3.63 28.26
N THR A 92 -7.49 -4.18 27.09
CA THR A 92 -7.79 -3.38 25.90
C THR A 92 -9.02 -2.49 26.06
N GLY A 93 -9.94 -2.80 27.00
CA GLY A 93 -11.11 -1.98 27.30
C GLY A 93 -10.79 -0.73 28.11
N ALA A 94 -9.63 -0.69 28.76
CA ALA A 94 -9.15 0.43 29.57
C ALA A 94 -8.10 1.29 28.85
N VAL A 95 -7.81 1.01 27.57
CA VAL A 95 -6.84 1.78 26.79
C VAL A 95 -7.46 3.13 26.41
N GLU A 96 -6.79 4.20 26.82
CA GLU A 96 -7.13 5.56 26.41
C GLU A 96 -6.51 5.89 25.05
N LEU A 97 -7.23 6.66 24.24
CA LEU A 97 -6.72 7.11 22.93
C LEU A 97 -5.59 8.11 23.14
N ALA A 98 -4.49 7.91 22.41
CA ALA A 98 -3.35 8.81 22.38
C ALA A 98 -3.08 9.28 20.96
N GLU A 99 -2.45 10.45 20.82
CA GLU A 99 -1.97 10.93 19.53
C GLU A 99 -0.74 10.13 19.07
N PHE A 100 -0.56 10.02 17.76
CA PHE A 100 0.67 9.48 17.18
C PHE A 100 1.84 10.47 17.32
N ASP A 101 3.06 9.93 17.35
CA ASP A 101 4.27 10.72 17.53
C ASP A 101 4.69 11.53 16.28
N GLU A 102 5.25 12.71 16.52
CA GLU A 102 5.96 13.47 15.50
C GLU A 102 7.27 12.76 15.09
N PRO A 103 7.73 12.88 13.82
CA PRO A 103 7.19 13.73 12.76
C PRO A 103 6.13 13.04 11.87
N TYR A 104 5.74 11.80 12.18
CA TYR A 104 4.94 10.96 11.28
C TYR A 104 3.46 10.85 11.66
N LYS A 105 2.98 11.69 12.57
CA LYS A 105 1.60 11.63 13.08
C LYS A 105 0.52 11.92 12.06
N ARG A 106 0.84 12.64 10.98
CA ARG A 106 -0.15 13.12 10.00
C ARG A 106 -0.50 12.03 9.01
N VAL A 107 -1.77 11.64 8.99
CA VAL A 107 -2.34 10.71 8.01
C VAL A 107 -3.43 11.43 7.23
N THR A 108 -3.44 11.28 5.90
CA THR A 108 -4.50 11.84 5.05
C THR A 108 -5.66 10.85 4.92
N GLY A 109 -6.87 11.34 4.60
CA GLY A 109 -8.02 10.46 4.34
C GLY A 109 -7.74 9.43 3.24
N ALA A 110 -6.98 9.79 2.21
CA ALA A 110 -6.52 8.88 1.17
C ALA A 110 -5.63 7.75 1.72
N GLY A 111 -4.75 8.05 2.69
CA GLY A 111 -3.91 7.04 3.34
C GLY A 111 -4.71 6.01 4.15
N ILE A 112 -5.84 6.41 4.74
CA ILE A 112 -6.72 5.50 5.50
C ILE A 112 -7.39 4.48 4.57
N LEU A 113 -7.71 4.88 3.33
CA LEU A 113 -8.41 4.02 2.37
C LEU A 113 -7.58 2.82 1.89
N PHE A 114 -6.25 2.84 2.02
CA PHE A 114 -5.36 1.76 1.59
C PHE A 114 -5.70 0.37 2.18
N GLY A 115 -6.42 0.34 3.32
CA GLY A 115 -6.86 -0.92 3.95
C GLY A 115 -8.08 -1.58 3.28
N ALA A 116 -8.78 -0.87 2.39
CA ALA A 116 -9.96 -1.37 1.68
C ALA A 116 -9.67 -1.60 0.20
N SER A 117 -10.29 -2.63 -0.39
CA SER A 117 -10.22 -2.89 -1.84
C SER A 117 -10.72 -1.68 -2.63
N GLY A 118 -9.90 -1.17 -3.56
CA GLY A 118 -10.17 0.02 -4.36
C GLY A 118 -9.67 1.32 -3.73
N GLY A 119 -9.19 1.27 -2.48
CA GLY A 119 -8.71 2.46 -1.79
C GLY A 119 -7.37 2.97 -2.30
N VAL A 120 -6.52 2.09 -2.85
CA VAL A 120 -5.24 2.50 -3.45
C VAL A 120 -5.48 3.21 -4.78
N ALA A 121 -6.35 2.66 -5.61
CA ALA A 121 -6.83 3.28 -6.84
C ALA A 121 -7.49 4.62 -6.52
N GLU A 122 -8.45 4.68 -5.60
CA GLU A 122 -9.10 5.93 -5.21
C GLU A 122 -8.08 7.01 -4.77
N ALA A 123 -7.11 6.64 -3.94
CA ALA A 123 -6.04 7.54 -3.51
C ALA A 123 -5.15 8.02 -4.67
N ALA A 124 -4.75 7.11 -5.56
CA ALA A 124 -3.95 7.44 -6.74
C ALA A 124 -4.71 8.38 -7.70
N MET A 125 -6.00 8.16 -7.85
CA MET A 125 -6.86 8.94 -8.75
C MET A 125 -7.12 10.35 -8.22
N ARG A 126 -7.34 10.52 -6.91
CA ARG A 126 -7.43 11.85 -6.29
C ARG A 126 -6.18 12.68 -6.59
N MET A 127 -5.00 12.06 -6.45
CA MET A 127 -3.73 12.72 -6.76
C MET A 127 -3.54 12.99 -8.27
N ALA A 128 -3.94 12.04 -9.12
CA ALA A 128 -3.83 12.19 -10.58
C ALA A 128 -4.66 13.37 -11.09
N VAL A 129 -5.90 13.51 -10.60
CA VAL A 129 -6.77 14.63 -10.99
C VAL A 129 -6.15 15.95 -10.57
N GLU A 130 -5.77 16.11 -9.30
CA GLU A 130 -5.15 17.35 -8.80
C GLU A 130 -3.91 17.74 -9.63
N LYS A 131 -3.09 16.75 -10.02
CA LYS A 131 -1.92 16.99 -10.89
C LYS A 131 -2.28 17.40 -12.31
N LEU A 132 -3.34 16.82 -12.88
CA LEU A 132 -3.74 17.08 -14.26
C LEU A 132 -4.55 18.36 -14.41
N THR A 133 -5.36 18.72 -13.41
CA THR A 133 -6.20 19.93 -13.42
C THR A 133 -5.49 21.13 -12.81
N GLY A 134 -4.51 20.92 -11.91
CA GLY A 134 -3.91 21.96 -11.09
C GLY A 134 -4.82 22.45 -9.96
N GLU A 135 -6.00 21.86 -9.81
CA GLU A 135 -6.97 22.20 -8.77
C GLU A 135 -7.15 21.00 -7.83
N PRO A 136 -6.96 21.19 -6.52
CA PRO A 136 -7.23 20.12 -5.56
C PRO A 136 -8.70 19.74 -5.63
N LEU A 137 -8.99 18.44 -5.74
CA LEU A 137 -10.35 17.95 -5.59
C LEU A 137 -10.82 18.24 -4.17
N VAL A 138 -11.77 19.17 -4.08
CA VAL A 138 -12.40 19.57 -2.82
C VAL A 138 -13.58 18.65 -2.49
N ASP A 139 -14.19 18.05 -3.51
CA ASP A 139 -15.35 17.17 -3.36
C ASP A 139 -14.96 15.68 -3.36
N HIS A 140 -15.76 14.88 -2.67
CA HIS A 140 -15.65 13.43 -2.64
C HIS A 140 -15.78 12.89 -4.08
N LEU A 141 -14.68 12.40 -4.65
CA LEU A 141 -14.75 11.37 -5.69
C LEU A 141 -15.23 10.10 -4.99
N ASP A 142 -16.53 9.96 -4.81
CA ASP A 142 -17.10 8.67 -4.48
C ASP A 142 -17.04 7.81 -5.73
N PHE A 143 -15.97 7.01 -5.82
CA PHE A 143 -15.92 5.89 -6.73
C PHE A 143 -16.84 4.80 -6.21
N GLU A 144 -18.16 5.04 -6.22
CA GLU A 144 -19.14 4.00 -5.88
C GLU A 144 -18.95 2.78 -6.78
N GLU A 145 -18.51 3.00 -8.03
CA GLU A 145 -18.21 1.96 -9.03
C GLU A 145 -17.04 1.04 -8.66
N VAL A 146 -16.07 1.49 -7.83
CA VAL A 146 -14.97 0.64 -7.34
C VAL A 146 -15.14 0.18 -5.89
N ARG A 147 -16.27 0.48 -5.25
CA ARG A 147 -16.64 -0.04 -3.92
C ARG A 147 -17.59 -1.22 -4.08
N GLY A 148 -17.34 -2.32 -3.35
CA GLY A 148 -18.15 -3.54 -3.44
C GLY A 148 -17.33 -4.83 -3.49
N PHE A 149 -18.04 -5.97 -3.50
CA PHE A 149 -17.50 -7.34 -3.45
C PHE A 149 -17.30 -7.99 -4.82
N GLU A 150 -17.53 -7.26 -5.91
CA GLU A 150 -17.27 -7.77 -7.26
C GLU A 150 -15.78 -8.06 -7.46
N GLY A 151 -15.49 -9.14 -8.17
CA GLY A 151 -14.13 -9.63 -8.37
C GLY A 151 -13.24 -8.71 -9.22
N VAL A 152 -13.85 -7.96 -10.14
CA VAL A 152 -13.22 -6.92 -10.96
C VAL A 152 -14.18 -5.74 -10.98
N LYS A 153 -13.68 -4.56 -10.63
CA LYS A 153 -14.44 -3.32 -10.64
C LYS A 153 -13.73 -2.34 -11.56
N GLU A 154 -14.48 -1.56 -12.32
CA GLU A 154 -13.93 -0.64 -13.32
C GLU A 154 -14.49 0.75 -13.09
N SER A 155 -13.68 1.77 -13.35
CA SER A 155 -14.16 3.14 -13.41
C SER A 155 -13.33 3.98 -14.38
N THR A 156 -13.94 5.03 -14.91
CA THR A 156 -13.27 5.99 -15.78
C THR A 156 -13.50 7.39 -15.26
N ILE A 157 -12.43 8.14 -15.06
CA ILE A 157 -12.52 9.57 -14.73
C ILE A 157 -12.12 10.42 -15.94
N VAL A 158 -12.59 11.67 -15.93
CA VAL A 158 -12.12 12.71 -16.84
C VAL A 158 -11.45 13.79 -16.00
N ALA A 159 -10.14 13.98 -16.19
CA ALA A 159 -9.35 14.99 -15.49
C ALA A 159 -8.61 15.86 -16.50
N GLY A 160 -8.89 17.17 -16.52
CA GLY A 160 -8.24 18.10 -17.45
C GLY A 160 -8.45 17.74 -18.94
N GLY A 161 -9.57 17.07 -19.28
CA GLY A 161 -9.84 16.56 -20.63
C GLY A 161 -9.19 15.20 -20.96
N THR A 162 -8.36 14.65 -20.07
CA THR A 162 -7.80 13.31 -20.20
C THR A 162 -8.72 12.28 -19.55
N LYS A 163 -9.04 11.20 -20.28
CA LYS A 163 -9.75 10.04 -19.71
C LYS A 163 -8.72 9.11 -19.08
N VAL A 164 -8.94 8.74 -17.82
CA VAL A 164 -8.11 7.77 -17.10
C VAL A 164 -9.01 6.62 -16.66
N ARG A 165 -8.69 5.42 -17.15
CA ARG A 165 -9.45 4.18 -16.96
C ARG A 165 -8.75 3.31 -15.94
N VAL A 166 -9.50 2.81 -14.96
CA VAL A 166 -8.95 2.07 -13.82
C VAL A 166 -9.71 0.78 -13.63
N ALA A 167 -8.97 -0.30 -13.33
CA ALA A 167 -9.53 -1.55 -12.83
C ALA A 167 -9.04 -1.82 -11.41
N VAL A 168 -9.94 -2.31 -10.56
CA VAL A 168 -9.67 -2.79 -9.20
C VAL A 168 -10.04 -4.26 -9.15
N ILE A 169 -9.02 -5.11 -9.05
CA ILE A 169 -9.18 -6.56 -9.03
C ILE A 169 -9.11 -7.03 -7.59
N SER A 170 -10.18 -7.66 -7.11
CA SER A 170 -10.22 -8.25 -5.77
C SER A 170 -9.99 -9.75 -5.83
N GLY A 171 -8.87 -10.21 -5.28
CA GLY A 171 -8.54 -11.63 -5.20
C GLY A 171 -7.80 -12.16 -6.43
N LEU A 172 -6.78 -12.99 -6.19
CA LEU A 172 -5.84 -13.43 -7.22
C LEU A 172 -6.46 -14.27 -8.35
N ALA A 173 -7.59 -14.93 -8.09
CA ALA A 173 -8.32 -15.69 -9.11
C ALA A 173 -8.84 -14.81 -10.25
N ASN A 174 -9.14 -13.54 -9.95
CA ASN A 174 -9.66 -12.57 -10.93
C ASN A 174 -8.54 -11.87 -11.72
N VAL A 175 -7.27 -12.05 -11.32
CA VAL A 175 -6.11 -11.45 -11.99
C VAL A 175 -5.75 -12.22 -13.26
N GLU A 176 -5.87 -13.55 -13.21
CA GLU A 176 -5.43 -14.45 -14.29
C GLU A 176 -5.98 -14.07 -15.68
N PRO A 177 -7.29 -13.79 -15.85
CA PRO A 177 -7.83 -13.47 -17.17
C PRO A 177 -7.25 -12.17 -17.75
N ILE A 178 -6.97 -11.18 -16.90
CA ILE A 178 -6.41 -9.89 -17.32
C ILE A 178 -4.91 -10.03 -17.59
N ALA A 179 -4.19 -10.76 -16.73
CA ALA A 179 -2.78 -11.04 -16.91
C ALA A 179 -2.49 -11.80 -18.22
N GLU A 180 -3.32 -12.79 -18.58
CA GLU A 180 -3.18 -13.52 -19.85
C GLU A 180 -3.38 -12.62 -21.09
N LYS A 181 -4.33 -11.67 -21.04
CA LYS A 181 -4.53 -10.70 -22.11
C LYS A 181 -3.31 -9.78 -22.26
N LEU A 182 -2.84 -9.20 -21.16
CA LEU A 182 -1.64 -8.37 -21.13
C LEU A 182 -0.40 -9.12 -21.65
N ARG A 183 -0.24 -10.39 -21.25
CA ARG A 183 0.84 -11.27 -21.71
C ARG A 183 0.84 -11.49 -23.22
N LYS A 184 -0.35 -11.57 -23.83
CA LYS A 184 -0.53 -11.70 -25.29
C LYS A 184 -0.36 -10.38 -26.04
N GLY A 185 -0.14 -9.27 -25.33
CA GLY A 185 -0.09 -7.93 -25.92
C GLY A 185 -1.47 -7.39 -26.31
N GLU A 186 -2.54 -7.93 -25.75
CA GLU A 186 -3.90 -7.42 -25.97
C GLU A 186 -4.09 -6.13 -25.15
N ASP A 187 -4.68 -5.10 -25.77
CA ASP A 187 -5.07 -3.88 -25.06
C ASP A 187 -6.27 -4.19 -24.14
N VAL A 188 -6.03 -4.10 -22.84
CA VAL A 188 -7.06 -4.29 -21.80
C VAL A 188 -7.82 -3.00 -21.48
N GLY A 189 -7.37 -1.87 -22.01
CA GLY A 189 -8.06 -0.59 -21.90
C GLY A 189 -7.99 0.08 -20.52
N TYR A 190 -7.02 -0.27 -19.66
CA TYR A 190 -6.81 0.38 -18.36
C TYR A 190 -5.45 1.08 -18.31
N ASP A 191 -5.45 2.26 -17.70
CA ASP A 191 -4.25 3.06 -17.44
C ASP A 191 -3.66 2.73 -16.05
N LEU A 192 -4.50 2.23 -15.13
CA LEU A 192 -4.11 1.76 -13.79
C LEU A 192 -4.88 0.49 -13.41
N ILE A 193 -4.19 -0.50 -12.85
CA ILE A 193 -4.81 -1.72 -12.31
C ILE A 193 -4.35 -1.90 -10.86
N GLU A 194 -5.31 -1.91 -9.92
CA GLU A 194 -5.08 -2.32 -8.53
C GLU A 194 -5.35 -3.82 -8.40
N VAL A 195 -4.48 -4.53 -7.67
CA VAL A 195 -4.57 -5.96 -7.36
C VAL A 195 -4.26 -6.21 -5.89
#